data_AF-A0A858B844-F1
#
_entry.id   AF-A0A858B844-F1
#
_cell.length_a   1.000
_cell.length_b   1.000
_cell.length_c   1.000
_cell.angle_alpha   90.00
_cell.angle_beta   90.00
_cell.angle_gamma   90.00
#
_symmetry.space_group_name_H-M   'P 1'
#
loop_
_entity.id
_entity.type
_entity.pdbx_description
1 polymer ?
#
loop_
_entity_poly.entity_id
_entity_poly.type
_entity_poly.pdbx_seq_one_letter_code
_entity_poly.pdbx_strand_id
1 'polypeptide(L)'
;KVRMICDCQAPPVKVVQDKRLAQPLSLCGSTLRSPHVCHAQYMANMGTIASLVMSVTINDGDEETDNDQQIGRKLWGLVVCHHTKPMFVPFPLRYACEFLMQVFGVQVHREVELAAQTTEKHILQTQTVLCDMLLRDAPVAIVTQSPNVMDLVKCDG
;
A
#
# COMPACT_ATOMS: atom_id res chain seq x y z
N LYS A 1 -6.90 -4.80 9.64
CA LYS A 1 -6.39 -5.22 8.31
C LYS A 1 -7.52 -5.63 7.37
N VAL A 2 -8.55 -6.33 7.85
CA VAL A 2 -9.74 -6.68 7.05
C VAL A 2 -10.96 -5.90 7.53
N ARG A 3 -11.77 -5.43 6.59
CA ARG A 3 -13.05 -4.77 6.84
C ARG A 3 -14.11 -5.36 5.92
N MET A 4 -15.26 -5.72 6.48
CA MET A 4 -16.40 -6.23 5.72
C MET A 4 -17.60 -5.30 5.90
N ILE A 5 -18.33 -5.05 4.82
CA ILE A 5 -19.67 -4.46 4.82
C ILE A 5 -20.56 -5.48 4.13
N CYS A 6 -21.48 -6.11 4.87
CA CYS A 6 -22.37 -7.12 4.30
C CYS A 6 -23.43 -6.51 3.38
N ASP A 7 -23.91 -5.33 3.75
CA ASP A 7 -24.98 -4.61 3.10
C ASP A 7 -24.84 -3.12 3.45
N CYS A 8 -24.57 -2.28 2.46
CA CYS A 8 -24.44 -0.83 2.65
C CYS A 8 -25.79 -0.11 2.79
N GLN A 9 -26.91 -0.78 2.48
CA GLN A 9 -28.27 -0.23 2.59
C GLN A 9 -28.94 -0.58 3.93
N ALA A 10 -28.38 -1.52 4.70
CA ALA A 10 -28.91 -1.89 5.99
C ALA A 10 -28.87 -0.71 6.98
N PRO A 11 -29.96 -0.44 7.72
CA PRO A 11 -29.99 0.68 8.68
C PRO A 11 -29.00 0.42 9.83
N PRO A 12 -28.22 1.44 10.25
CA PRO A 12 -27.26 1.28 11.33
C PRO A 12 -27.97 1.07 12.68
N VAL A 13 -27.42 0.18 13.51
CA VAL A 13 -27.92 -0.08 14.86
C VAL A 13 -27.15 0.75 15.88
N LYS A 14 -27.86 1.49 16.73
CA LYS A 14 -27.27 2.34 17.76
C LYS A 14 -26.66 1.51 18.89
N VAL A 15 -25.42 1.81 19.26
CA VAL A 15 -24.79 1.25 20.45
C VAL A 15 -25.37 1.92 21.70
N VAL A 16 -25.88 1.12 22.64
CA VAL A 16 -26.32 1.61 23.95
C VAL A 16 -25.11 1.67 24.88
N GLN A 17 -24.84 2.84 25.43
CA GLN A 17 -23.69 3.09 26.30
C GLN A 17 -24.16 3.52 27.70
N ASP A 18 -23.45 3.07 28.72
CA ASP A 18 -23.68 3.50 30.11
C ASP A 18 -23.32 5.00 30.25
N LYS A 19 -24.18 5.75 30.95
CA LYS A 19 -24.02 7.21 31.18
C LYS A 19 -22.74 7.55 31.95
N ARG A 20 -22.13 6.59 32.64
CA ARG A 20 -20.87 6.75 33.38
C ARG A 20 -19.65 6.90 32.47
N LEU A 21 -19.72 6.48 31.21
CA LEU A 21 -18.63 6.70 30.26
C LEU A 21 -18.60 8.15 29.79
N ALA A 22 -17.50 8.84 30.04
CA ALA A 22 -17.31 10.24 29.67
C ALA A 22 -17.26 10.49 28.15
N GLN A 23 -16.88 9.48 27.36
CA GLN A 23 -16.75 9.58 25.90
C GLN A 23 -17.30 8.35 25.19
N PRO A 24 -17.69 8.45 23.91
CA PRO A 24 -18.16 7.31 23.12
C PRO A 24 -17.12 6.18 23.05
N LEU A 25 -17.60 4.93 23.05
CA LEU A 25 -16.74 3.76 22.81
C LEU A 25 -16.05 3.85 21.44
N SER A 26 -14.75 3.59 21.41
CA SER A 26 -14.01 3.45 20.15
C SER A 26 -14.33 2.10 19.50
N LEU A 27 -14.83 2.14 18.27
CA LEU A 27 -15.15 0.95 17.47
C LEU A 27 -14.08 0.65 16.40
N CYS A 28 -12.88 1.23 16.49
CA CYS A 28 -11.83 1.07 15.47
C CYS A 28 -11.47 -0.41 15.20
N GLY A 29 -11.47 -1.25 16.24
CA GLY A 29 -11.23 -2.70 16.14
C GLY A 29 -12.48 -3.55 15.94
N SER A 30 -13.68 -2.96 15.89
CA SER A 30 -14.91 -3.72 15.72
C SER A 30 -15.12 -4.16 14.27
N THR A 31 -15.36 -5.45 14.07
CA THR A 31 -15.65 -6.04 12.75
C THR A 31 -17.05 -5.69 12.23
N LEU A 32 -17.95 -5.23 13.11
CA LEU A 32 -19.33 -4.85 12.80
C LEU A 32 -19.52 -3.33 12.73
N ARG A 33 -18.44 -2.55 12.73
CA ARG A 33 -18.52 -1.09 12.68
C ARG A 33 -19.20 -0.63 11.37
N SER A 34 -20.31 0.08 11.52
CA SER A 34 -21.05 0.68 10.40
C SER A 34 -20.14 1.54 9.51
N PRO A 35 -20.32 1.51 8.18
CA PRO A 35 -19.71 2.49 7.30
C PRO A 35 -20.18 3.91 7.62
N HIS A 36 -19.33 4.88 7.29
CA HIS A 36 -19.73 6.27 7.26
C HIS A 36 -20.70 6.48 6.09
N VAL A 37 -21.66 7.39 6.24
CA VAL A 37 -22.75 7.60 5.26
C VAL A 37 -22.21 7.93 3.87
N CYS A 38 -21.13 8.72 3.77
CA CYS A 38 -20.52 9.02 2.49
C CYS A 38 -20.01 7.77 1.74
N HIS A 39 -19.49 6.78 2.48
CA HIS A 39 -18.98 5.55 1.87
C HIS A 39 -20.12 4.61 1.46
N ALA A 40 -21.20 4.56 2.25
CA ALA A 40 -22.41 3.83 1.85
C ALA A 40 -23.01 4.40 0.56
N GLN A 41 -23.11 5.73 0.43
CA GLN A 41 -23.57 6.38 -0.80
C GLN A 41 -22.62 6.13 -1.98
N TYR A 42 -21.30 6.15 -1.75
CA TYR A 42 -20.32 5.79 -2.76
C TYR A 42 -20.51 4.36 -3.29
N MET A 43 -20.69 3.39 -2.39
CA MET A 43 -20.95 2.01 -2.77
C MET A 43 -22.23 1.88 -3.61
N ALA A 44 -23.30 2.60 -3.22
CA ALA A 44 -24.55 2.65 -3.98
C ALA A 44 -24.35 3.23 -5.38
N ASN A 45 -23.59 4.33 -5.50
CA ASN A 45 -23.26 4.95 -6.80
C ASN A 45 -22.43 4.02 -7.70
N MET A 46 -21.59 3.16 -7.11
CA MET A 46 -20.82 2.13 -7.82
C MET A 46 -21.65 0.89 -8.20
N GLY A 47 -22.91 0.79 -7.76
CA GLY A 47 -23.71 -0.42 -7.97
C GLY A 47 -23.25 -1.62 -7.12
N THR A 48 -22.60 -1.35 -5.98
CA THR A 48 -22.09 -2.38 -5.05
C THR A 48 -22.88 -2.34 -3.75
N ILE A 49 -23.23 -3.52 -3.22
CA ILE A 49 -24.02 -3.68 -1.99
C ILE A 49 -23.15 -4.19 -0.84
N ALA A 50 -22.29 -5.17 -1.11
CA ALA A 50 -21.36 -5.71 -0.13
C ALA A 50 -19.92 -5.45 -0.56
N SER A 51 -19.02 -5.35 0.43
CA SER A 51 -17.59 -5.25 0.19
C SER A 51 -16.77 -5.99 1.25
N LEU A 52 -15.62 -6.52 0.82
CA LEU A 52 -14.55 -7.01 1.68
C LEU A 52 -13.26 -6.30 1.27
N VAL A 53 -12.72 -5.49 2.17
CA VAL A 53 -11.52 -4.69 1.95
C VAL A 53 -10.41 -5.23 2.83
N MET A 54 -9.24 -5.47 2.25
CA MET A 54 -8.07 -5.96 2.95
C MET A 54 -6.86 -5.08 2.67
N SER A 55 -6.15 -4.68 3.72
CA SER A 55 -4.95 -3.84 3.61
C SER A 55 -3.72 -4.66 3.23
N VAL A 56 -2.98 -4.20 2.23
CA VAL A 56 -1.64 -4.70 1.88
C VAL A 56 -0.62 -3.75 2.48
N THR A 57 0.21 -4.26 3.39
CA THR A 57 1.27 -3.49 4.05
C THR A 57 2.62 -4.08 3.69
N ILE A 58 3.60 -3.23 3.39
CA ILE A 58 5.00 -3.61 3.19
C ILE A 58 5.85 -3.00 4.31
N ASN A 59 7.05 -3.53 4.51
CA ASN A 59 8.00 -2.92 5.43
C ASN A 59 8.54 -1.64 4.79
N ASP A 60 8.63 -0.57 5.58
CA ASP A 60 9.35 0.65 5.22
C ASP A 60 10.83 0.43 5.60
N GLY A 61 11.72 0.54 4.63
CA GLY A 61 13.16 0.37 4.83
C GLY A 61 13.88 1.62 5.32
N ASP A 62 13.15 2.72 5.56
CA ASP A 62 13.71 4.06 5.73
C ASP A 62 14.00 4.46 7.19
N GLU A 63 14.10 3.51 8.12
CA GLU A 63 14.51 3.79 9.51
C GLU A 63 15.85 3.12 9.84
N GLU A 64 16.92 3.62 9.20
CA GLU A 64 18.23 3.71 9.87
C GLU A 64 18.18 4.82 10.94
N THR A 65 17.28 4.67 11.91
CA THR A 65 17.32 5.44 13.14
C THR A 65 17.80 4.51 14.23
N ASP A 66 18.93 4.87 14.83
CA ASP A 66 19.74 4.17 15.84
C ASP A 66 19.01 3.93 17.18
N ASN A 67 17.72 3.62 17.16
CA ASN A 67 16.92 3.29 18.32
C ASN A 67 15.98 2.13 17.99
N ASP A 68 15.85 1.22 18.94
CA ASP A 68 15.08 -0.05 18.98
C ASP A 68 13.57 0.08 18.68
N GLN A 69 13.20 0.81 17.64
CA GLN A 69 11.84 1.18 17.28
C GLN A 69 11.42 0.44 16.02
N GLN A 70 10.31 -0.28 16.18
CA GLN A 70 9.64 -1.15 15.24
C GLN A 70 9.86 -0.78 13.76
N ILE A 71 10.36 -1.74 12.98
CA ILE A 71 10.28 -1.74 11.51
C ILE A 71 8.92 -1.17 11.09
N GLY A 72 8.91 0.05 10.55
CA GLY A 72 7.71 0.75 10.14
C GLY A 72 6.96 -0.08 9.10
N ARG A 73 5.65 -0.27 9.27
CA ARG A 73 4.81 -0.90 8.23
C ARG A 73 4.03 0.18 7.51
N LYS A 74 4.27 0.30 6.21
CA LYS A 74 3.59 1.24 5.32
C LYS A 74 2.40 0.58 4.64
N LEU A 75 1.27 1.29 4.55
CA LEU A 75 0.14 0.87 3.72
C LEU A 75 0.54 1.06 2.25
N TRP A 76 0.75 -0.04 1.53
CA TRP A 76 1.08 -0.03 0.11
C TRP A 76 -0.17 0.08 -0.76
N GLY A 77 -1.25 -0.61 -0.38
CA GLY A 77 -2.47 -0.62 -1.15
C GLY A 77 -3.58 -1.44 -0.49
N LEU A 78 -4.67 -1.66 -1.23
CA LEU A 78 -5.84 -2.41 -0.80
C LEU A 78 -6.20 -3.48 -1.83
N VAL A 79 -6.64 -4.64 -1.35
CA VAL A 79 -7.42 -5.60 -2.15
C VAL A 79 -8.89 -5.42 -1.78
N VAL A 80 -9.71 -5.10 -2.78
CA VAL A 80 -11.13 -4.79 -2.59
C VAL A 80 -11.98 -5.76 -3.39
N CYS A 81 -12.82 -6.52 -2.68
CA CYS A 81 -13.84 -7.37 -3.29
C CYS A 81 -15.20 -6.67 -3.20
N HIS A 82 -15.98 -6.72 -4.28
CA HIS A 82 -17.33 -6.17 -4.36
C HIS A 82 -18.36 -7.25 -4.66
N HIS A 83 -19.57 -7.09 -4.13
CA HIS A 83 -20.71 -7.91 -4.50
C HIS A 83 -21.94 -7.03 -4.76
N THR A 84 -22.74 -7.38 -5.77
CA THR A 84 -23.96 -6.65 -6.16
C THR A 84 -25.18 -7.01 -5.32
N LYS A 85 -25.04 -7.95 -4.38
CA LYS A 85 -26.06 -8.36 -3.41
C LYS A 85 -25.47 -8.37 -2.00
N PRO A 86 -26.30 -8.41 -0.95
CA PRO A 86 -25.80 -8.64 0.39
C PRO A 86 -24.99 -9.94 0.47
N MET A 87 -23.80 -9.88 1.07
CA MET A 87 -22.90 -11.04 1.17
C MET A 87 -22.17 -11.03 2.50
N PHE A 88 -22.40 -12.07 3.29
CA PHE A 88 -21.68 -12.30 4.54
C PHE A 88 -20.50 -13.26 4.30
N VAL A 89 -19.31 -12.87 4.75
CA VAL A 89 -18.11 -13.69 4.71
C VAL A 89 -17.77 -14.15 6.14
N PRO A 90 -17.86 -15.45 6.47
CA PRO A 90 -17.53 -15.98 7.80
C PRO A 90 -16.12 -15.61 8.27
N PHE A 91 -15.97 -15.46 9.59
CA PHE A 91 -14.69 -15.10 10.20
C PHE A 91 -13.51 -16.01 9.78
N PRO A 92 -13.64 -17.35 9.74
CA PRO A 92 -12.53 -18.21 9.32
C PRO A 92 -12.00 -17.88 7.92
N LEU A 93 -12.89 -17.56 6.97
CA LEU A 93 -12.50 -17.15 5.63
C LEU A 93 -11.82 -15.77 5.63
N ARG A 94 -12.36 -14.80 6.39
CA ARG A 94 -11.72 -13.48 6.51
C ARG A 94 -10.32 -13.58 7.10
N TYR A 95 -10.12 -14.46 8.07
CA TYR A 95 -8.82 -14.71 8.69
C TYR A 95 -7.84 -15.37 7.71
N ALA A 96 -8.30 -16.37 6.93
CA ALA A 96 -7.50 -16.97 5.87
C ALA A 96 -7.09 -15.92 4.80
N CYS A 97 -8.01 -15.06 4.40
CA CYS A 97 -7.69 -13.97 3.47
C CYS A 97 -6.73 -12.95 4.09
N GLU A 98 -6.87 -12.63 5.39
CA GLU A 98 -5.91 -11.77 6.09
C GLU A 98 -4.49 -12.34 6.04
N PHE A 99 -4.35 -13.65 6.28
CA PHE A 99 -3.07 -14.33 6.18
C PHE A 99 -2.51 -14.29 4.75
N LEU A 100 -3.35 -14.55 3.75
CA LEU A 100 -2.95 -14.45 2.35
C LEU A 100 -2.42 -13.04 2.00
N MET A 101 -3.04 -11.98 2.53
CA MET A 101 -2.58 -10.61 2.30
C MET A 101 -1.24 -10.30 2.98
N GLN A 102 -0.89 -10.98 4.07
CA GLN A 102 0.44 -10.86 4.67
C GLN A 102 1.51 -11.47 3.76
N VAL A 103 1.25 -12.67 3.23
CA VAL A 103 2.15 -13.33 2.27
C VAL A 103 2.27 -12.49 0.98
N PHE A 104 1.15 -11.95 0.50
CA PHE A 104 1.14 -11.06 -0.66
C PHE A 104 2.00 -9.80 -0.42
N GLY A 105 1.88 -9.16 0.74
CA GLY A 105 2.70 -8.00 1.10
C GLY A 105 4.20 -8.31 1.10
N VAL A 106 4.61 -9.49 1.58
CA VAL A 106 6.02 -9.92 1.54
C VAL A 106 6.52 -10.06 0.09
N GLN A 107 5.71 -10.64 -0.81
CA GLN A 107 6.11 -10.76 -2.21
C GLN A 107 6.18 -9.40 -2.91
N VAL A 108 5.22 -8.51 -2.66
CA VAL A 108 5.26 -7.14 -3.20
C VAL A 108 6.51 -6.41 -2.74
N HIS A 109 6.85 -6.51 -1.45
CA HIS A 109 8.06 -5.89 -0.91
C HIS A 109 9.32 -6.39 -1.63
N ARG A 110 9.45 -7.70 -1.81
CA ARG A 110 10.58 -8.31 -2.53
C ARG A 110 10.68 -7.82 -3.97
N GLU A 111 9.58 -7.76 -4.70
CA GLU A 111 9.57 -7.27 -6.09
C GLU A 111 9.98 -5.79 -6.18
N VAL A 112 9.54 -4.97 -5.22
CA VAL A 112 9.93 -3.56 -5.13
C VAL A 112 11.44 -3.43 -4.85
N GLU A 113 11.98 -4.21 -3.92
CA GLU A 113 13.42 -4.23 -3.62
C GLU A 113 14.25 -4.70 -4.82
N LEU A 114 13.82 -5.75 -5.52
CA LEU A 114 14.51 -6.24 -6.71
C LEU A 114 14.52 -5.20 -7.85
N ALA A 115 13.41 -4.47 -8.03
CA ALA A 115 13.33 -3.40 -9.02
C ALA A 115 14.25 -2.21 -8.65
N ALA A 116 14.31 -1.85 -7.36
CA ALA A 116 15.23 -0.83 -6.85
C ALA A 116 16.69 -1.23 -7.07
N GLN A 117 17.06 -2.47 -6.69
CA GLN A 117 18.41 -3.00 -6.89
C GLN A 117 18.83 -3.02 -8.37
N THR A 118 17.92 -3.39 -9.26
CA THR A 118 18.17 -3.39 -10.71
C THR A 118 18.43 -1.98 -11.23
N THR A 119 17.67 -1.00 -10.74
CA THR A 119 17.83 0.41 -11.09
C THR A 119 19.14 0.97 -10.55
N GLU A 120 19.48 0.69 -9.30
CA GLU A 120 20.74 1.11 -8.67
C GLU A 120 21.95 0.53 -9.41
N LYS A 121 21.90 -0.76 -9.76
CA LYS A 121 22.95 -1.40 -10.56
C LYS A 121 23.13 -0.72 -11.92
N HIS A 122 22.04 -0.39 -12.60
CA HIS A 122 22.08 0.34 -13.88
C HIS A 122 22.74 1.72 -13.70
N ILE A 123 22.34 2.47 -12.67
CA ILE A 123 22.92 3.77 -12.33
C ILE A 123 24.43 3.66 -12.10
N LEU A 124 24.88 2.71 -11.27
CA LEU A 124 26.30 2.50 -10.98
C LEU A 124 27.12 2.15 -12.23
N GLN A 125 26.56 1.33 -13.13
CA GLN A 125 27.20 1.00 -14.41
C GLN A 125 27.35 2.24 -15.29
N THR A 126 26.29 3.03 -15.45
CA THR A 126 26.33 4.28 -16.23
C THR A 126 27.29 5.29 -15.62
N GLN A 127 27.29 5.49 -14.29
CA GLN A 127 28.24 6.37 -13.60
C GLN A 127 29.68 5.95 -13.83
N THR A 128 29.98 4.65 -13.79
CA THR A 128 31.33 4.14 -14.04
C THR A 128 31.83 4.52 -15.45
N VAL A 129 30.97 4.35 -16.46
CA VAL A 129 31.31 4.70 -17.85
C VAL A 129 31.48 6.22 -18.01
N LEU A 130 30.57 7.03 -17.46
CA LEU A 130 30.66 8.49 -17.54
C LEU A 130 31.90 9.04 -16.81
N CYS A 131 32.26 8.48 -15.66
CA CYS A 131 33.49 8.84 -14.95
C CYS A 131 34.74 8.51 -15.76
N ASP A 132 34.78 7.36 -16.47
CA ASP A 132 35.92 7.02 -17.32
C ASP A 132 36.02 7.97 -18.53
N MET A 133 34.91 8.34 -19.16
CA MET A 133 34.87 9.35 -20.23
C MET A 133 35.37 10.71 -19.75
N LEU A 134 34.99 11.16 -18.54
CA LEU A 134 35.47 12.43 -17.97
C LEU A 134 36.99 12.44 -17.75
N LEU A 135 37.57 11.30 -17.40
CA LEU A 135 38.99 11.18 -17.08
C LEU A 135 39.86 10.97 -18.33
N ARG A 136 39.34 10.32 -19.38
CA ARG A 136 40.11 9.92 -20.56
C ARG A 136 39.81 10.73 -21.83
N ASP A 137 38.59 11.23 -21.97
CA ASP A 137 38.12 11.94 -23.16
C ASP A 137 37.87 13.44 -22.90
N ALA A 138 37.44 14.17 -23.92
CA ALA A 138 37.00 15.55 -23.75
C ALA A 138 35.70 15.60 -22.91
N PRO A 139 35.53 16.57 -21.98
CA PRO A 139 34.34 16.67 -21.13
C PRO A 139 33.00 16.71 -21.88
N VAL A 140 33.00 17.11 -23.15
CA VAL A 140 31.83 17.11 -24.03
C VAL A 140 31.32 15.69 -24.37
N ALA A 141 32.14 14.65 -24.14
CA ALA A 141 31.80 13.25 -24.42
C ALA A 141 30.61 12.77 -23.58
N ILE A 142 30.45 13.24 -22.35
CA ILE A 142 29.33 12.88 -21.46
C ILE A 142 27.96 13.34 -21.99
N VAL A 143 27.95 14.28 -22.93
CA VAL A 143 26.74 14.81 -23.58
C VAL A 143 26.59 14.22 -24.98
N THR A 144 27.70 14.01 -25.69
CA THR A 144 27.69 13.69 -27.13
C THR A 144 27.82 12.21 -27.45
N GLN A 145 28.33 11.38 -26.53
CA GLN A 145 28.47 9.93 -26.71
C GLN A 145 27.38 9.15 -25.96
N SER A 146 27.26 7.85 -26.21
CA SER A 146 26.30 6.98 -25.51
C SER A 146 27.06 5.92 -24.70
N PRO A 147 26.69 5.68 -23.43
CA PRO A 147 25.64 6.36 -22.65
C PRO A 147 26.03 7.82 -22.30
N ASN A 148 25.03 8.71 -22.19
CA ASN A 148 25.20 10.12 -21.81
C ASN A 148 24.59 10.42 -20.42
N VAL A 149 24.73 11.67 -19.97
CA VAL A 149 24.21 12.13 -18.67
C VAL A 149 22.68 11.96 -18.51
N MET A 150 21.91 11.96 -19.60
CA MET A 150 20.47 11.71 -19.57
C MET A 150 20.14 10.23 -19.38
N ASP A 151 21.09 9.30 -19.56
CA ASP A 151 20.89 7.88 -19.24
C ASP A 151 21.05 7.59 -17.74
N LEU A 152 21.56 8.56 -16.96
CA LEU A 152 21.74 8.46 -15.52
C LEU A 152 20.43 8.68 -14.75
N VAL A 153 19.55 9.54 -15.27
CA VAL A 153 18.29 9.93 -14.65
C VAL A 153 17.23 9.95 -15.73
N LYS A 154 16.01 9.51 -15.44
CA LYS A 154 14.90 9.67 -16.39
C LYS A 154 14.61 11.16 -16.62
N CYS A 155 15.09 11.70 -17.73
CA CYS A 155 14.81 13.06 -18.19
C CYS A 155 14.61 13.11 -19.71
N ASP A 156 13.93 14.16 -20.18
CA ASP A 156 13.63 14.38 -21.60
C ASP A 156 14.61 15.36 -22.29
N GLY A 157 15.59 15.90 -21.53
CA GLY A 157 16.57 16.90 -21.98
C GLY A 157 17.26 17.59 -20.82
#